data_AF-A0A8H6A6P8-F1
#
_entry.id   AF-A0A8H6A6P8-F1
#
_cell.length_a   1.000
_cell.length_b   1.000
_cell.length_c   1.000
_cell.angle_alpha   90.00
_cell.angle_beta   90.00
_cell.angle_gamma   90.00
#
_symmetry.space_group_name_H-M   'P 1'
#
loop_
_entity.id
_entity.type
_entity.pdbx_description
1 polymer ?
#
loop_
_entity_poly.entity_id
_entity_poly.type
_entity_poly.pdbx_seq_one_letter_code
_entity_poly.pdbx_strand_id
1 'polypeptide(L)'
;MPKGYKFGEGYPAPTLKEPKEFIRWLTEFTEGRLAFNGRPTMLTIKVRAQEFISGFFLKTGNGIPSHDATDLYYWIKNELVEEEAADDSFFMSGRYRVQFHFITLQFLCTGARVSSFTPASVDKVGQGLHYKNIELVLFRAVNAPWRIGWRLDQQSVKNNKDPENTMFGTAIWDCDEPIYSGALYLLALALAGNALYGFPSPEEVFEQRIPGGQDELVLRWNEEAEDRCIVRNVTAAGVSEDP
;
A
#
# COMPACT_ATOMS: atom_id res chain seq x y z
N MET A 1 19.64 -5.09 23.30
CA MET A 1 18.75 -4.96 24.47
C MET A 1 19.40 -5.65 25.67
N PRO A 2 19.50 -5.01 26.85
CA PRO A 2 20.01 -5.66 28.05
C PRO A 2 19.17 -6.90 28.41
N LYS A 3 19.82 -7.95 28.93
CA LYS A 3 19.11 -9.16 29.41
C LYS A 3 18.14 -8.77 30.52
N GLY A 4 16.85 -9.04 30.33
CA GLY A 4 15.79 -8.84 31.32
C GLY A 4 14.89 -7.61 31.09
N TYR A 5 15.15 -6.79 30.08
CA TYR A 5 14.26 -5.68 29.72
C TYR A 5 12.91 -6.20 29.18
N LYS A 6 11.81 -5.79 29.81
CA LYS A 6 10.43 -6.14 29.40
C LYS A 6 9.69 -4.88 28.95
N PHE A 7 9.33 -4.84 27.68
CA PHE A 7 8.47 -3.80 27.09
C PHE A 7 7.10 -4.42 26.80
N GLY A 8 6.04 -3.86 27.37
CA GLY A 8 4.69 -4.42 27.28
C GLY A 8 3.68 -3.65 28.12
N GLU A 9 2.53 -4.26 28.37
CA GLU A 9 1.41 -3.67 29.09
C GLU A 9 1.82 -3.11 30.47
N GLY A 10 1.34 -1.92 30.80
CA GLY A 10 1.65 -1.21 32.05
C GLY A 10 3.01 -0.51 32.08
N TYR A 11 3.80 -0.55 31.00
CA TYR A 11 5.08 0.15 30.94
C TYR A 11 4.86 1.68 31.04
N PRO A 12 5.62 2.40 31.88
CA PRO A 12 5.38 3.82 32.13
C PRO A 12 5.58 4.65 30.87
N ALA A 13 4.72 5.65 30.68
CA ALA A 13 4.88 6.60 29.57
C ALA A 13 6.23 7.31 29.68
N PRO A 14 6.99 7.42 28.57
CA PRO A 14 8.26 8.11 28.59
C PRO A 14 8.05 9.61 28.82
N THR A 15 9.00 10.23 29.48
CA THR A 15 9.07 11.70 29.62
C THR A 15 9.38 12.32 28.27
N LEU A 16 8.89 13.54 27.97
CA LEU A 16 9.12 14.22 26.68
C LEU A 16 10.59 14.23 26.19
N LYS A 17 11.55 14.18 27.12
CA LYS A 17 12.98 14.09 26.81
C LYS A 17 13.35 12.80 26.06
N GLU A 18 12.76 11.67 26.43
CA GLU A 18 13.10 10.35 25.86
C GLU A 18 12.62 10.19 24.41
N PRO A 19 11.39 10.58 24.02
CA PRO A 19 10.99 10.64 22.62
C PRO A 19 11.82 11.62 21.81
N LYS A 20 12.22 12.79 22.37
CA LYS A 20 13.09 13.72 21.65
C LYS A 20 14.45 13.11 21.33
N GLU A 21 15.09 12.45 22.29
CA GLU A 21 16.37 11.74 22.08
C GLU A 21 16.21 10.55 21.12
N PHE A 22 15.14 9.78 21.24
CA PHE A 22 14.83 8.70 20.29
C PHE A 22 14.65 9.24 18.86
N ILE A 23 13.94 10.35 18.69
CA ILE A 23 13.70 10.96 17.38
C ILE A 23 14.99 11.58 16.80
N ARG A 24 15.88 12.14 17.62
CA ARG A 24 17.22 12.58 17.20
C ARG A 24 18.02 11.41 16.64
N TRP A 25 18.13 10.33 17.42
CA TRP A 25 18.79 9.11 16.98
C TRP A 25 18.15 8.57 15.70
N LEU A 26 16.81 8.47 15.65
CA LEU A 26 16.10 7.99 14.47
C LEU A 26 16.40 8.83 13.23
N THR A 27 16.58 10.13 13.37
CA THR A 27 16.93 11.04 12.25
C THR A 27 18.31 10.72 11.67
N GLU A 28 19.27 10.29 12.49
CA GLU A 28 20.61 9.91 12.03
C GLU A 28 20.64 8.57 11.27
N PHE A 29 19.66 7.69 11.51
CA PHE A 29 19.59 6.33 10.94
C PHE A 29 18.44 6.12 9.94
N THR A 30 17.62 7.14 9.67
CA THR A 30 16.49 7.02 8.74
C THR A 30 16.94 7.24 7.29
N GLU A 31 17.01 6.18 6.50
CA GLU A 31 17.20 6.21 5.04
C GLU A 31 15.88 6.49 4.27
N GLY A 32 15.05 7.39 4.82
CA GLY A 32 13.73 7.73 4.29
C GLY A 32 13.76 8.78 3.18
N ARG A 33 12.72 9.62 3.05
CA ARG A 33 12.77 10.79 2.15
C ARG A 33 13.81 11.77 2.70
N LEU A 34 14.90 11.93 1.98
CA LEU A 34 15.98 12.84 2.33
C LEU A 34 15.76 14.20 1.66
N ALA A 35 16.05 15.29 2.37
CA ALA A 35 16.25 16.61 1.78
C ALA A 35 17.52 16.61 0.92
N PHE A 36 17.74 17.69 0.16
CA PHE A 36 18.90 17.83 -0.75
C PHE A 36 20.26 17.64 -0.05
N ASN A 37 20.31 17.89 1.27
CA ASN A 37 21.47 17.69 2.12
C ASN A 37 21.65 16.25 2.66
N GLY A 38 20.83 15.29 2.22
CA GLY A 38 20.90 13.89 2.63
C GLY A 38 20.31 13.58 4.00
N ARG A 39 19.58 14.51 4.64
CA ARG A 39 18.90 14.30 5.95
C ARG A 39 17.39 14.07 5.81
N PRO A 40 16.73 13.30 6.70
CA PRO A 40 15.28 13.11 6.65
C PRO A 40 14.49 14.42 6.70
N THR A 41 13.43 14.52 5.90
CA THR A 41 12.54 15.69 5.93
C THR A 41 11.76 15.80 7.26
N MET A 42 11.38 17.02 7.66
CA MET A 42 10.52 17.25 8.84
C MET A 42 9.27 16.38 8.84
N LEU A 43 8.62 16.25 7.68
CA LEU A 43 7.42 15.43 7.53
C LEU A 43 7.70 13.94 7.78
N THR A 44 8.81 13.41 7.26
CA THR A 44 9.25 12.04 7.55
C THR A 44 9.41 11.83 9.04
N ILE A 45 10.10 12.74 9.72
CA ILE A 45 10.32 12.64 11.16
C ILE A 45 9.02 12.80 11.97
N LYS A 46 8.13 13.70 11.55
CA LYS A 46 6.81 13.88 12.17
C LYS A 46 5.95 12.63 12.05
N VAL A 47 5.91 11.99 10.89
CA VAL A 47 5.17 10.73 10.69
C VAL A 47 5.74 9.64 11.58
N ARG A 48 7.08 9.49 11.65
CA ARG A 48 7.72 8.53 12.55
C ARG A 48 7.41 8.79 14.02
N ALA A 49 7.35 10.06 14.42
CA ALA A 49 6.93 10.43 15.77
C ALA A 49 5.48 10.05 16.04
N GLN A 50 4.55 10.30 15.10
CA GLN A 50 3.15 9.89 15.23
C GLN A 50 3.00 8.38 15.35
N GLU A 51 3.69 7.62 14.50
CA GLU A 51 3.75 6.15 14.56
C GLU A 51 4.27 5.66 15.92
N PHE A 52 5.32 6.31 16.45
CA PHE A 52 5.86 6.00 17.77
C PHE A 52 4.86 6.28 18.89
N ILE A 53 4.23 7.46 18.93
CA ILE A 53 3.24 7.81 19.96
C ILE A 53 2.08 6.82 19.96
N SER A 54 1.50 6.55 18.78
CA SER A 54 0.38 5.60 18.64
C SER A 54 0.80 4.17 18.95
N GLY A 55 1.96 3.73 18.45
CA GLY A 55 2.50 2.40 18.70
C GLY A 55 2.84 2.16 20.17
N PHE A 56 3.33 3.19 20.87
CA PHE A 56 3.60 3.13 22.30
C PHE A 56 2.30 2.87 23.07
N PHE A 57 1.25 3.66 22.83
CA PHE A 57 -0.05 3.45 23.46
C PHE A 57 -0.61 2.05 23.19
N LEU A 58 -0.58 1.59 21.94
CA LEU A 58 -1.08 0.26 21.58
C LEU A 58 -0.32 -0.87 22.27
N LYS A 59 0.98 -0.68 22.56
CA LYS A 59 1.82 -1.73 23.14
C LYS A 59 1.86 -1.72 24.67
N THR A 60 1.68 -0.57 25.30
CA THR A 60 1.83 -0.41 26.75
C THR A 60 0.52 -0.12 27.47
N GLY A 61 -0.52 0.31 26.76
CA GLY A 61 -1.78 0.78 27.34
C GLY A 61 -1.68 2.18 27.99
N ASN A 62 -0.48 2.75 28.08
CA ASN A 62 -0.23 4.07 28.65
C ASN A 62 0.06 5.08 27.54
N GLY A 63 -0.73 6.15 27.49
CA GLY A 63 -0.55 7.23 26.52
C GLY A 63 0.53 8.21 26.96
N ILE A 64 1.27 8.74 25.99
CA ILE A 64 2.04 9.96 26.21
C ILE A 64 1.04 11.11 26.34
N PRO A 65 1.17 11.99 27.36
CA PRO A 65 0.25 13.10 27.56
C PRO A 65 0.10 13.96 26.29
N SER A 66 -1.11 14.46 26.05
CA SER A 66 -1.41 15.23 24.84
C SER A 66 -0.58 16.51 24.71
N HIS A 67 -0.25 17.16 25.83
CA HIS A 67 0.64 18.32 25.85
C HIS A 67 2.07 17.94 25.43
N ASP A 68 2.63 16.85 25.99
CA ASP A 68 3.95 16.35 25.62
C ASP A 68 4.02 15.93 24.15
N ALA A 69 2.99 15.28 23.61
CA ALA A 69 2.92 14.94 22.20
C ALA A 69 2.88 16.20 21.31
N THR A 70 2.13 17.22 21.74
CA THR A 70 2.04 18.51 21.04
C THR A 70 3.39 19.23 21.03
N ASP A 71 4.07 19.25 22.18
CA ASP A 71 5.39 19.86 22.34
C ASP A 71 6.47 19.11 21.54
N LEU A 72 6.36 17.78 21.43
CA LEU A 72 7.22 16.96 20.57
C LEU A 72 7.03 17.35 19.10
N TYR A 73 5.79 17.50 18.63
CA TYR A 73 5.52 17.90 17.24
C TYR A 73 5.95 19.34 16.95
N TYR A 74 5.75 20.25 17.90
CA TYR A 74 6.22 21.63 17.80
C TYR A 74 7.75 21.66 17.69
N TRP A 75 8.43 20.89 18.52
CA TRP A 75 9.89 20.76 18.50
C TRP A 75 10.42 20.19 17.18
N ILE A 76 9.80 19.11 16.64
CA ILE A 76 10.17 18.54 15.34
C ILE A 76 10.02 19.57 14.21
N LYS A 77 8.95 20.37 14.26
CA LYS A 77 8.65 21.36 13.22
C LYS A 77 9.62 22.54 13.24
N ASN A 78 9.94 23.07 14.42
CA ASN A 78 10.59 24.38 14.53
C ASN A 78 12.06 24.32 14.95
N GLU A 79 12.52 23.22 15.56
CA GLU A 79 13.86 23.14 16.16
C GLU A 79 14.74 22.03 15.56
N LEU A 80 14.15 21.01 14.93
CA LEU A 80 14.91 19.84 14.46
C LEU A 80 15.32 19.94 12.98
N VAL A 81 14.68 20.77 12.15
CA VAL A 81 14.90 20.82 10.70
C VAL A 81 15.05 22.26 10.23
N GLU A 82 16.19 22.61 9.62
CA GLU A 82 16.35 23.86 8.86
C GLU A 82 15.42 23.82 7.64
N GLU A 83 14.53 24.81 7.56
CA GLU A 83 13.47 24.91 6.57
C GLU A 83 14.03 25.41 5.24
N GLU A 84 14.38 24.51 4.30
CA GLU A 84 14.29 24.86 2.88
C GLU A 84 12.86 24.57 2.43
N ALA A 85 12.07 25.64 2.42
CA ALA A 85 10.75 25.69 1.82
C ALA A 85 10.85 25.44 0.30
N ALA A 86 10.93 24.18 -0.09
CA ALA A 86 10.55 23.73 -1.42
C ALA A 86 9.11 23.22 -1.33
N ASP A 87 8.18 24.10 -1.69
CA ASP A 87 6.84 23.87 -2.21
C ASP A 87 6.13 22.58 -1.74
N ASP A 88 5.28 22.78 -0.74
CA ASP A 88 4.12 21.99 -0.33
C ASP A 88 4.18 20.44 -0.19
N SER A 89 3.46 19.99 0.83
CA SER A 89 3.05 18.62 1.04
C SER A 89 2.65 17.92 -0.26
N PHE A 90 3.42 16.94 -0.71
CA PHE A 90 2.93 15.99 -1.71
C PHE A 90 1.65 15.34 -1.16
N PHE A 91 0.51 15.76 -1.69
CA PHE A 91 -0.80 15.16 -1.46
C PHE A 91 -0.71 13.66 -1.74
N MET A 92 -0.65 12.83 -0.69
CA MET A 92 -0.78 11.38 -0.83
C MET A 92 -2.26 11.04 -0.91
N SER A 93 -2.78 11.03 -2.13
CA SER A 93 -4.17 10.66 -2.41
C SER A 93 -4.52 9.29 -1.81
N GLY A 94 -5.79 9.08 -1.48
CA GLY A 94 -6.28 7.77 -1.03
C GLY A 94 -5.94 6.66 -2.04
N ARG A 95 -6.07 6.96 -3.34
CA ARG A 95 -5.69 6.05 -4.43
C ARG A 95 -4.20 5.68 -4.39
N TYR A 96 -3.31 6.64 -4.16
CA TYR A 96 -1.88 6.37 -4.06
C TYR A 96 -1.59 5.36 -2.93
N ARG A 97 -2.22 5.53 -1.76
CA ARG A 97 -2.04 4.61 -0.62
C ARG A 97 -2.50 3.19 -0.96
N VAL A 98 -3.66 3.05 -1.61
CA VAL A 98 -4.19 1.76 -2.04
C VAL A 98 -3.30 1.09 -3.08
N GLN A 99 -2.85 1.83 -4.10
CA GLN A 99 -1.93 1.31 -5.13
C GLN A 99 -0.60 0.86 -4.50
N PHE A 100 -0.03 1.67 -3.60
CA PHE A 100 1.22 1.33 -2.92
C PHE A 100 1.10 0.03 -2.10
N HIS A 101 0.01 -0.15 -1.35
CA HIS A 101 -0.23 -1.38 -0.59
C HIS A 101 -0.43 -2.58 -1.51
N PHE A 102 -1.24 -2.44 -2.55
CA PHE A 102 -1.47 -3.49 -3.53
C PHE A 102 -0.16 -3.99 -4.15
N ILE A 103 0.69 -3.09 -4.64
CA ILE A 103 1.99 -3.44 -5.25
C ILE A 103 2.92 -4.11 -4.24
N THR A 104 2.93 -3.62 -3.00
CA THR A 104 3.74 -4.21 -1.92
C THR A 104 3.33 -5.66 -1.69
N LEU A 105 2.03 -5.95 -1.65
CA LEU A 105 1.53 -7.31 -1.53
C LEU A 105 1.88 -8.16 -2.75
N GLN A 106 1.73 -7.64 -3.97
CA GLN A 106 2.13 -8.39 -5.17
C GLN A 106 3.62 -8.72 -5.18
N PHE A 107 4.47 -7.77 -4.79
CA PHE A 107 5.91 -8.01 -4.63
C PHE A 107 6.18 -9.15 -3.65
N LEU A 108 5.54 -9.13 -2.48
CA LEU A 108 5.72 -10.14 -1.44
C LEU A 108 5.22 -11.53 -1.88
N CYS A 109 4.07 -11.60 -2.55
CA CYS A 109 3.47 -12.88 -2.95
C CYS A 109 4.15 -13.51 -4.17
N THR A 110 4.75 -12.72 -5.04
CA THR A 110 5.22 -13.20 -6.35
C THR A 110 6.74 -13.15 -6.51
N GLY A 111 7.43 -12.38 -5.66
CA GLY A 111 8.87 -12.10 -5.79
C GLY A 111 9.26 -11.30 -7.04
N ALA A 112 8.28 -10.82 -7.81
CA ALA A 112 8.53 -10.04 -9.02
C ALA A 112 9.10 -8.67 -8.70
N ARG A 113 9.85 -8.09 -9.64
CA ARG A 113 10.46 -6.78 -9.46
C ARG A 113 9.39 -5.70 -9.48
N VAL A 114 9.47 -4.72 -8.60
CA VAL A 114 8.51 -3.59 -8.61
C VAL A 114 8.43 -2.92 -9.99
N SER A 115 9.57 -2.82 -10.70
CA SER A 115 9.63 -2.25 -12.05
C SER A 115 8.95 -3.08 -13.16
N SER A 116 8.50 -4.31 -12.90
CA SER A 116 7.61 -5.04 -13.81
C SER A 116 6.14 -4.64 -13.65
N PHE A 117 5.77 -4.07 -12.50
CA PHE A 117 4.42 -3.57 -12.22
C PHE A 117 4.30 -2.07 -12.51
N THR A 118 5.35 -1.30 -12.20
CA THR A 118 5.43 0.15 -12.38
C THR A 118 6.69 0.56 -13.15
N PRO A 119 6.68 0.50 -14.47
CA PRO A 119 7.83 0.90 -15.28
C PRO A 119 8.07 2.41 -15.16
N ALA A 120 9.29 2.80 -14.79
CA ALA A 120 9.66 4.20 -14.56
C ALA A 120 10.07 4.99 -15.81
N SER A 121 9.94 4.42 -17.02
CA SER A 121 10.50 5.01 -18.26
C SER A 121 9.45 5.12 -19.35
N VAL A 122 9.48 6.25 -20.05
CA VAL A 122 8.61 6.59 -21.20
C VAL A 122 8.82 5.63 -22.37
N ASP A 123 9.99 4.98 -22.45
CA ASP A 123 10.34 4.01 -23.49
C ASP A 123 9.70 2.62 -23.26
N LYS A 124 8.90 2.48 -22.21
CA LYS A 124 8.24 1.25 -21.81
C LYS A 124 6.72 1.31 -22.02
N VAL A 125 6.29 1.99 -23.08
CA VAL A 125 4.88 2.04 -23.52
C VAL A 125 4.36 0.61 -23.66
N GLY A 126 3.23 0.30 -23.00
CA GLY A 126 2.63 -1.03 -22.95
C GLY A 126 3.25 -1.98 -21.92
N GLN A 127 4.25 -1.56 -21.15
CA GLN A 127 4.71 -2.28 -19.95
C GLN A 127 3.96 -1.76 -18.72
N GLY A 128 3.86 -2.60 -17.70
CA GLY A 128 3.10 -2.30 -16.48
C GLY A 128 2.06 -3.37 -16.21
N LEU A 129 1.43 -3.28 -15.04
CA LEU A 129 0.41 -4.23 -14.64
C LEU A 129 -0.97 -3.77 -15.13
N HIS A 130 -1.51 -4.45 -16.15
CA HIS A 130 -2.80 -4.15 -16.75
C HIS A 130 -3.91 -5.04 -16.21
N TYR A 131 -5.18 -4.63 -16.35
CA TYR A 131 -6.31 -5.46 -15.93
C TYR A 131 -6.35 -6.81 -16.65
N LYS A 132 -6.02 -6.86 -17.95
CA LYS A 132 -5.90 -8.13 -18.70
C LYS A 132 -4.86 -9.11 -18.15
N ASN A 133 -3.94 -8.65 -17.30
CA ASN A 133 -2.96 -9.50 -16.64
C ASN A 133 -3.47 -10.10 -15.32
N ILE A 134 -4.71 -9.78 -14.93
CA ILE A 134 -5.33 -10.28 -13.71
C ILE A 134 -6.60 -11.02 -14.04
N GLU A 135 -6.75 -12.20 -13.45
CA GLU A 135 -8.03 -12.88 -13.31
C GLU A 135 -8.52 -12.69 -11.86
N LEU A 136 -9.63 -12.00 -11.66
CA LEU A 136 -10.23 -11.78 -10.35
C LEU A 136 -11.41 -12.74 -10.17
N VAL A 137 -11.42 -13.51 -9.09
CA VAL A 137 -12.33 -14.65 -8.94
C VAL A 137 -13.02 -14.62 -7.58
N LEU A 138 -14.35 -14.80 -7.60
CA LEU A 138 -15.16 -15.04 -6.41
C LEU A 138 -15.30 -16.55 -6.20
N PHE A 139 -15.12 -17.02 -4.98
CA PHE A 139 -15.21 -18.42 -4.59
C PHE A 139 -16.33 -18.62 -3.58
N ARG A 140 -17.02 -19.76 -3.64
CA ARG A 140 -18.09 -20.08 -2.69
C ARG A 140 -17.52 -20.17 -1.27
N ALA A 141 -18.23 -19.54 -0.34
CA ALA A 141 -17.86 -19.55 1.08
C ALA A 141 -19.01 -20.08 1.94
N VAL A 142 -18.67 -20.68 3.09
CA VAL A 142 -19.66 -21.31 3.98
C VAL A 142 -20.46 -20.26 4.76
N ASN A 143 -19.80 -19.19 5.20
CA ASN A 143 -20.37 -18.16 6.10
C ASN A 143 -20.33 -16.75 5.51
N ALA A 144 -20.07 -16.62 4.21
CA ALA A 144 -20.00 -15.36 3.51
C ALA A 144 -20.60 -15.53 2.10
N PRO A 145 -21.04 -14.45 1.44
CA PRO A 145 -21.48 -14.51 0.05
C PRO A 145 -20.48 -15.18 -0.88
N TRP A 146 -19.20 -14.88 -0.67
CA TRP A 146 -18.06 -15.39 -1.39
C TRP A 146 -16.77 -15.05 -0.63
N ARG A 147 -15.70 -15.75 -0.97
CA ARG A 147 -14.31 -15.30 -0.80
C ARG A 147 -13.80 -14.77 -2.12
N ILE A 148 -12.78 -13.94 -2.10
CA ILE A 148 -12.17 -13.42 -3.33
C ILE A 148 -10.73 -13.89 -3.41
N GLY A 149 -10.24 -14.08 -4.63
CA GLY A 149 -8.85 -14.37 -4.92
C GLY A 149 -8.51 -13.84 -6.30
N TRP A 150 -7.23 -13.80 -6.64
CA TRP A 150 -6.82 -13.36 -7.96
C TRP A 150 -5.62 -14.15 -8.45
N ARG A 151 -5.52 -14.26 -9.77
CA ARG A 151 -4.34 -14.75 -10.46
C ARG A 151 -3.67 -13.59 -11.17
N LEU A 152 -2.37 -13.47 -10.99
CA LEU A 152 -1.52 -12.52 -11.69
C LEU A 152 -0.73 -13.24 -12.78
N ASP A 153 -0.96 -12.87 -14.03
CA ASP A 153 -0.21 -13.36 -15.19
C ASP A 153 0.87 -12.36 -15.61
N GLN A 154 2.11 -12.64 -15.23
CA GLN A 154 3.25 -11.79 -15.54
C GLN A 154 3.76 -12.05 -16.96
N GLN A 155 3.60 -11.05 -17.84
CA GLN A 155 4.06 -11.13 -19.23
C GLN A 155 5.56 -10.84 -19.40
N SER A 156 6.15 -10.06 -18.49
CA SER A 156 7.55 -9.62 -18.60
C SER A 156 8.46 -10.34 -17.60
N VAL A 157 8.84 -11.57 -17.92
CA VAL A 157 9.77 -12.38 -17.10
C VAL A 157 11.20 -12.19 -17.58
N LYS A 158 12.08 -11.67 -16.71
CA LYS A 158 13.48 -11.43 -17.05
C LYS A 158 14.17 -12.75 -17.38
N ASN A 159 14.98 -12.75 -18.45
CA ASN A 159 15.73 -13.91 -18.93
C ASN A 159 14.84 -15.10 -19.33
N ASN A 160 13.59 -14.86 -19.71
CA ASN A 160 12.79 -15.90 -20.31
C ASN A 160 13.42 -16.34 -21.63
N LYS A 161 13.84 -17.60 -21.70
CA LYS A 161 14.46 -18.21 -22.89
C LYS A 161 13.50 -19.12 -23.65
N ASP A 162 12.32 -19.36 -23.09
CA ASP A 162 11.32 -20.23 -23.64
C ASP A 162 10.31 -19.38 -24.45
N PRO A 163 10.28 -19.52 -25.78
CA PRO A 163 9.38 -18.76 -26.63
C PRO A 163 7.91 -19.20 -26.50
N GLU A 164 7.63 -20.39 -25.94
CA GLU A 164 6.28 -20.89 -25.72
C GLU A 164 5.73 -20.47 -24.35
N ASN A 165 6.60 -20.33 -23.35
CA ASN A 165 6.23 -19.88 -22.02
C ASN A 165 6.18 -18.35 -21.93
N THR A 166 5.14 -17.74 -22.50
CA THR A 166 5.02 -16.28 -22.59
C THR A 166 4.49 -15.61 -21.32
N MET A 167 3.94 -16.37 -20.36
CA MET A 167 3.32 -15.83 -19.15
C MET A 167 3.59 -16.68 -17.91
N PHE A 168 3.98 -16.04 -16.82
CA PHE A 168 4.11 -16.69 -15.51
C PHE A 168 2.93 -16.32 -14.61
N GLY A 169 2.02 -17.27 -14.39
CA GLY A 169 0.84 -17.11 -13.55
C GLY A 169 1.11 -17.41 -12.08
N THR A 170 0.70 -16.53 -11.17
CA THR A 170 0.70 -16.76 -9.72
C THR A 170 -0.71 -16.58 -9.18
N ALA A 171 -1.30 -17.66 -8.67
CA ALA A 171 -2.59 -17.62 -7.97
C ALA A 171 -2.39 -17.21 -6.50
N ILE A 172 -3.17 -16.24 -6.04
CA ILE A 172 -3.07 -15.67 -4.71
C ILE A 172 -4.46 -15.66 -4.08
N TRP A 173 -4.55 -16.27 -2.89
CA TRP A 173 -5.74 -16.24 -2.06
C TRP A 173 -5.72 -15.01 -1.18
N ASP A 174 -6.90 -14.43 -0.98
CA ASP A 174 -7.03 -13.27 -0.12
C ASP A 174 -6.92 -13.65 1.37
N CYS A 175 -6.44 -12.70 2.17
CA CYS A 175 -6.25 -12.85 3.60
C CYS A 175 -7.48 -12.31 4.35
N ASP A 176 -7.89 -12.95 5.45
CA ASP A 176 -9.02 -12.48 6.26
C ASP A 176 -8.69 -11.14 6.96
N GLU A 177 -7.40 -10.82 7.16
CA GLU A 177 -6.94 -9.53 7.62
C GLU A 177 -6.92 -8.47 6.50
N PRO A 178 -7.68 -7.37 6.60
CA PRO A 178 -7.80 -6.37 5.53
C PRO A 178 -6.47 -5.76 5.08
N ILE A 179 -5.49 -5.66 5.97
CA ILE A 179 -4.16 -5.12 5.64
C ILE A 179 -3.37 -6.00 4.67
N TYR A 180 -3.67 -7.31 4.63
CA TYR A 180 -3.05 -8.29 3.74
C TYR A 180 -3.99 -8.72 2.61
N SER A 181 -5.15 -8.07 2.48
CA SER A 181 -6.16 -8.40 1.51
C SER A 181 -5.86 -7.74 0.15
N GLY A 182 -4.96 -8.37 -0.63
CA GLY A 182 -4.58 -7.88 -1.95
C GLY A 182 -5.75 -7.83 -2.94
N ALA A 183 -6.73 -8.74 -2.79
CA ALA A 183 -7.88 -8.81 -3.68
C ALA A 183 -8.84 -7.65 -3.45
N LEU A 184 -9.07 -7.25 -2.19
CA LEU A 184 -9.94 -6.11 -1.90
C LEU A 184 -9.31 -4.78 -2.36
N TYR A 185 -7.99 -4.63 -2.28
CA TYR A 185 -7.32 -3.45 -2.86
C TYR A 185 -7.49 -3.40 -4.39
N LEU A 186 -7.31 -4.54 -5.07
CA LEU A 186 -7.55 -4.63 -6.51
C LEU A 186 -9.00 -4.32 -6.87
N LEU A 187 -9.96 -4.90 -6.13
CA LEU A 187 -11.39 -4.66 -6.33
C LEU A 187 -11.72 -3.18 -6.16
N ALA A 188 -11.19 -2.53 -5.11
CA ALA A 188 -11.36 -1.10 -4.88
C ALA A 188 -10.79 -0.26 -6.04
N LEU A 189 -9.61 -0.61 -6.56
CA LEU A 189 -8.99 0.07 -7.70
C LEU A 189 -9.82 -0.11 -8.98
N ALA A 190 -10.36 -1.31 -9.20
CA ALA A 190 -11.20 -1.63 -10.35
C ALA A 190 -12.53 -0.87 -10.33
N LEU A 191 -13.22 -0.85 -9.18
CA LEU A 191 -14.45 -0.07 -8.98
C LEU A 191 -14.20 1.43 -9.16
N ALA A 192 -13.15 1.96 -8.54
CA ALA A 192 -12.78 3.38 -8.69
C ALA A 192 -12.35 3.74 -10.12
N GLY A 193 -11.97 2.75 -10.93
CA GLY A 193 -11.57 2.92 -12.33
C GLY A 193 -12.66 2.56 -13.34
N ASN A 194 -13.88 2.22 -12.90
CA ASN A 194 -14.94 1.67 -13.75
C ASN A 194 -14.46 0.51 -14.64
N ALA A 195 -13.61 -0.36 -14.10
CA ALA A 195 -12.97 -1.44 -14.85
C ALA A 195 -13.75 -2.75 -14.81
N LEU A 196 -14.68 -2.93 -13.86
CA LEU A 196 -15.48 -4.15 -13.73
C LEU A 196 -16.71 -4.12 -14.63
N TYR A 197 -16.93 -5.21 -15.37
CA TYR A 197 -18.10 -5.38 -16.21
C TYR A 197 -19.33 -5.79 -15.40
N GLY A 198 -20.45 -5.10 -15.65
CA GLY A 198 -21.74 -5.47 -15.09
C GLY A 198 -21.95 -5.04 -13.64
N PHE A 199 -21.07 -4.22 -13.07
CA PHE A 199 -21.17 -3.69 -11.71
C PHE A 199 -21.08 -2.15 -11.72
N PRO A 200 -22.22 -1.44 -11.83
CA PRO A 200 -22.25 0.02 -11.84
C PRO A 200 -21.98 0.63 -10.45
N SER A 201 -22.10 -0.15 -9.38
CA SER A 201 -21.77 0.30 -8.01
C SER A 201 -21.06 -0.78 -7.19
N PRO A 202 -20.31 -0.38 -6.13
CA PRO A 202 -19.68 -1.33 -5.22
C PRO A 202 -20.67 -2.29 -4.55
N GLU A 203 -21.86 -1.80 -4.20
CA GLU A 203 -22.89 -2.58 -3.49
C GLU A 203 -23.30 -3.82 -4.27
N GLU A 204 -23.48 -3.69 -5.59
CA GLU A 204 -23.86 -4.81 -6.47
C GLU A 204 -22.80 -5.92 -6.48
N VAL A 205 -21.51 -5.58 -6.32
CA VAL A 205 -20.44 -6.59 -6.18
C VAL A 205 -20.60 -7.40 -4.90
N PHE A 206 -20.91 -6.74 -3.78
CA PHE A 206 -21.10 -7.41 -2.48
C PHE A 206 -22.43 -8.20 -2.42
N GLU A 207 -23.42 -7.81 -3.23
CA GLU A 207 -24.67 -8.55 -3.40
C GLU A 207 -24.55 -9.72 -4.39
N GLN A 208 -23.48 -9.78 -5.20
CA GLN A 208 -23.24 -10.87 -6.13
C GLN A 208 -23.29 -12.23 -5.43
N ARG A 209 -23.92 -13.21 -6.10
CA ARG A 209 -23.95 -14.61 -5.68
C ARG A 209 -23.43 -15.50 -6.80
N ILE A 210 -22.70 -16.55 -6.41
CA ILE A 210 -22.22 -17.55 -7.36
C ILE A 210 -23.41 -18.44 -7.76
N PRO A 211 -23.73 -18.59 -9.06
CA PRO A 211 -24.85 -19.40 -9.53
C PRO A 211 -24.87 -20.81 -8.93
N GLY A 212 -26.06 -21.37 -8.76
CA GLY A 212 -26.23 -22.73 -8.25
C GLY A 212 -25.53 -23.74 -9.16
N GLY A 213 -24.74 -24.64 -8.57
CA GLY A 213 -23.95 -25.65 -9.30
C GLY A 213 -22.56 -25.18 -9.75
N GLN A 214 -22.15 -23.95 -9.44
CA GLN A 214 -20.79 -23.43 -9.65
C GLN A 214 -20.09 -23.20 -8.31
N ASP A 215 -18.78 -23.41 -8.26
CA ASP A 215 -17.95 -23.16 -7.07
C ASP A 215 -17.23 -21.80 -7.11
N GLU A 216 -17.13 -21.22 -8.30
CA GLU A 216 -16.44 -19.96 -8.54
C GLU A 216 -17.14 -19.12 -9.61
N LEU A 217 -16.88 -17.82 -9.60
CA LEU A 217 -17.30 -16.86 -10.59
C LEU A 217 -16.14 -15.93 -10.92
N VAL A 218 -15.65 -16.01 -12.16
CA VAL A 218 -14.63 -15.09 -12.67
C VAL A 218 -15.28 -13.74 -12.98
N LEU A 219 -14.76 -12.68 -12.40
CA LEU A 219 -15.19 -11.31 -12.68
C LEU A 219 -14.56 -10.85 -13.99
N ARG A 220 -15.40 -10.24 -14.85
CA ARG A 220 -14.97 -9.75 -16.15
C ARG A 220 -14.58 -8.28 -16.09
N TRP A 221 -13.57 -7.91 -16.86
CA TRP A 221 -13.22 -6.51 -17.08
C TRP A 221 -14.08 -5.92 -18.21
N ASN A 222 -14.29 -4.60 -18.19
CA ASN A 222 -14.79 -3.87 -19.35
C ASN A 222 -13.72 -3.89 -20.45
N GLU A 223 -14.12 -4.07 -21.71
CA GLU A 223 -13.18 -4.13 -22.85
C GLU A 223 -12.26 -2.90 -22.90
N GLU A 224 -12.81 -1.71 -22.62
CA GLU A 224 -12.06 -0.44 -22.58
C GLU A 224 -11.04 -0.34 -21.43
N ALA A 225 -11.12 -1.23 -20.45
CA ALA A 225 -10.24 -1.24 -19.27
C ALA A 225 -9.17 -2.33 -19.32
N GLU A 226 -9.27 -3.31 -20.22
CA GLU A 226 -8.33 -4.45 -20.28
C GLU A 226 -6.88 -4.01 -20.45
N ASP A 227 -6.66 -3.04 -21.35
CA ASP A 227 -5.36 -2.43 -21.65
C ASP A 227 -5.00 -1.25 -20.75
N ARG A 228 -5.80 -0.97 -19.71
CA ARG A 228 -5.51 0.10 -18.75
C ARG A 228 -4.59 -0.40 -17.64
N CYS A 229 -3.59 0.40 -17.29
CA CYS A 229 -2.76 0.13 -16.13
C CYS A 229 -3.58 0.19 -14.82
N ILE A 230 -3.38 -0.81 -13.95
CA ILE A 230 -4.00 -0.86 -12.62
C ILE A 230 -3.38 0.21 -11.72
N VAL A 231 -2.04 0.25 -11.70
CA VAL A 231 -1.25 1.26 -11.01
C VAL A 231 -1.00 2.40 -11.96
N ARG A 232 -1.43 3.59 -11.58
CA ARG A 232 -1.35 4.80 -12.40
C ARG A 232 -0.75 5.96 -11.62
N ASN A 233 -0.12 6.89 -12.32
CA ASN A 233 0.37 8.12 -11.71
C ASN A 233 -0.82 8.88 -11.08
N VAL A 234 -0.65 9.32 -9.83
CA VAL A 234 -1.67 10.09 -9.10
C VAL A 234 -1.09 11.42 -8.66
N THR A 235 -1.74 12.49 -9.07
CA THR A 235 -1.40 13.88 -8.72
C THR A 235 -2.56 14.54 -8.00
N ALA A 236 -2.36 15.76 -7.50
CA ALA A 236 -3.45 16.58 -6.97
C ALA A 236 -4.52 16.91 -8.03
N ALA A 237 -4.15 16.93 -9.31
CA ALA A 237 -5.07 17.20 -10.43
C ALA A 237 -5.92 15.98 -10.83
N GLY A 238 -5.54 14.77 -10.40
CA GLY A 238 -6.25 13.55 -10.75
C GLY A 238 -5.32 12.37 -11.03
N VAL A 239 -5.89 11.34 -11.66
CA VAL A 239 -5.22 10.08 -12.00
C VAL A 239 -4.90 10.12 -13.50
N SER A 240 -3.65 9.84 -13.86
CA SER A 240 -3.24 9.73 -15.26
C SER A 240 -3.63 8.36 -15.83
N GLU A 241 -3.69 8.20 -17.14
CA GLU A 241 -3.87 6.86 -17.76
C GLU A 241 -2.57 6.05 -17.81
N ASP A 242 -1.42 6.73 -17.70
CA ASP A 242 -0.10 6.11 -17.68
C ASP A 242 0.31 5.65 -16.26
N PRO A 243 1.12 4.57 -16.16
CA PRO A 243 1.63 4.01 -14.91
C PRO A 243 2.54 4.94 -14.10
#